data_AF-A0A7Z9XS53-F1
#
_entry.id   AF-A0A7Z9XS53-F1
#
_cell.length_a   1.000
_cell.length_b   1.000
_cell.length_c   1.000
_cell.angle_alpha   90.00
_cell.angle_beta   90.00
_cell.angle_gamma   90.00
#
_symmetry.space_group_name_H-M   'P 1'
#
loop_
_entity.id
_entity.type
_entity.pdbx_description
1 polymer ?
#
loop_
_entity_poly.entity_id
_entity_poly.type
_entity_poly.pdbx_seq_one_letter_code
_entity_poly.pdbx_strand_id
1 'polypeptide(L)'
;MATTETPVSTDTIAVPPTTDTAATSATGDENTWGELRVIRRNGKVTAFDADKITVAVTKAFLAVEGGSAAASARVHDVVRNITQQVTDALVRRNPDGGTVHIEDIQDQVELALMRAGEHKVARDYVLYREARAQEREQARKETGEEEHLVNITLADGTLQPLNIQRLRTLVEEACNGLEETDPRVILDDSCRNLFDGVKEDDVSQTLVMSARTLIESEPNYSY
;
A
#
# COMPACT_ATOMS: atom_id res chain seq x y z
N MET A 1 -44.32 -50.79 12.59
CA MET A 1 -43.65 -50.28 11.37
C MET A 1 -43.09 -48.91 11.75
N ALA A 2 -41.87 -48.82 12.28
CA ALA A 2 -40.56 -48.88 11.59
C ALA A 2 -40.47 -47.73 10.57
N THR A 3 -39.50 -46.80 10.53
CA THR A 3 -38.23 -46.55 11.24
C THR A 3 -37.83 -45.09 10.90
N THR A 4 -36.97 -44.50 11.73
CA THR A 4 -36.14 -43.29 11.54
C THR A 4 -35.66 -43.00 10.11
N GLU A 5 -35.39 -41.73 9.80
CA GLU A 5 -34.02 -41.23 9.49
C GLU A 5 -34.01 -39.77 9.00
N THR A 6 -33.15 -38.97 9.64
CA THR A 6 -32.54 -37.75 9.10
C THR A 6 -31.51 -38.15 8.04
N PRO A 7 -31.16 -37.26 7.08
CA PRO A 7 -29.75 -37.15 6.76
C PRO A 7 -29.22 -35.72 6.72
N VAL A 8 -27.92 -35.68 7.01
CA VAL A 8 -26.97 -34.56 7.12
C VAL A 8 -26.32 -34.28 5.75
N SER A 9 -25.99 -33.00 5.54
CA SER A 9 -24.95 -32.35 4.70
C SER A 9 -24.49 -32.95 3.37
N THR A 10 -24.37 -32.07 2.37
CA THR A 10 -23.24 -32.07 1.43
C THR A 10 -22.78 -30.65 1.09
N ASP A 11 -21.48 -30.47 1.30
CA ASP A 11 -20.54 -29.46 0.81
C ASP A 11 -20.45 -29.46 -0.74
N THR A 12 -20.09 -28.31 -1.36
CA THR A 12 -19.54 -28.08 -2.73
C THR A 12 -19.67 -26.57 -3.05
N ILE A 13 -18.60 -25.75 -3.01
CA ILE A 13 -17.55 -25.51 -4.04
C ILE A 13 -18.11 -25.07 -5.41
N ALA A 14 -18.21 -23.76 -5.66
CA ALA A 14 -17.77 -23.05 -6.88
C ALA A 14 -18.53 -21.72 -7.14
N VAL A 15 -17.79 -20.70 -7.58
CA VAL A 15 -18.23 -19.42 -8.17
C VAL A 15 -18.76 -19.68 -9.60
N PRO A 16 -19.71 -18.87 -10.15
CA PRO A 16 -19.35 -17.94 -11.24
C PRO A 16 -20.23 -16.65 -11.25
N PRO A 17 -20.32 -15.85 -12.33
CA PRO A 17 -19.59 -14.60 -12.51
C PRO A 17 -20.47 -13.33 -12.64
N THR A 18 -19.78 -12.18 -12.68
CA THR A 18 -20.13 -10.79 -13.06
C THR A 18 -21.50 -10.52 -13.70
N THR A 19 -22.23 -9.53 -13.16
CA THR A 19 -22.95 -8.55 -13.98
C THR A 19 -22.71 -7.12 -13.49
N ASP A 20 -22.17 -6.36 -14.42
CA ASP A 20 -22.15 -4.91 -14.53
C ASP A 20 -23.58 -4.33 -14.37
N THR A 21 -23.73 -3.31 -13.54
CA THR A 21 -24.81 -2.31 -13.66
C THR A 21 -24.36 -1.05 -12.94
N ALA A 22 -23.97 -0.07 -13.76
CA ALA A 22 -23.92 1.33 -13.40
C ALA A 22 -25.29 1.84 -12.98
N ALA A 23 -25.34 2.55 -11.84
CA ALA A 23 -26.31 3.61 -11.62
C ALA A 23 -25.75 4.60 -10.58
N THR A 24 -25.29 5.72 -11.11
CA THR A 24 -25.04 7.01 -10.46
C THR A 24 -26.12 7.37 -9.45
N SER A 25 -25.70 7.80 -8.26
CA SER A 25 -26.36 8.87 -7.51
C SER A 25 -25.32 9.59 -6.67
N ALA A 26 -24.95 10.76 -7.15
CA ALA A 26 -24.15 11.73 -6.43
C ALA A 26 -24.99 12.34 -5.31
N THR A 27 -24.44 12.33 -4.10
CA THR A 27 -24.71 13.33 -3.07
C THR A 27 -23.36 13.65 -2.47
N GLY A 28 -22.91 14.88 -2.71
CA GLY A 28 -21.60 15.35 -2.32
C GLY A 28 -21.50 15.52 -0.82
N ASP A 29 -20.46 14.94 -0.26
CA ASP A 29 -19.69 15.62 0.76
C ASP A 29 -18.47 16.21 0.04
N GLU A 30 -18.27 17.51 0.23
CA GLU A 30 -17.12 18.25 -0.27
C GLU A 30 -15.85 17.50 0.17
N ASN A 31 -14.99 17.19 -0.81
CA ASN A 31 -13.72 16.50 -0.61
C ASN A 31 -12.77 17.43 0.18
N THR A 32 -13.00 17.54 1.49
CA THR A 32 -12.34 18.46 2.44
C THR A 32 -10.99 17.95 2.91
N TRP A 33 -10.48 16.86 2.31
CA TRP A 33 -9.21 16.24 2.66
C TRP A 33 -7.99 16.87 1.98
N GLY A 34 -8.13 18.07 1.40
CA GLY A 34 -7.07 18.71 0.62
C GLY A 34 -6.70 17.85 -0.59
N GLU A 35 -5.69 18.26 -1.36
CA GLU A 35 -5.19 17.52 -2.53
C GLU A 35 -4.43 16.23 -2.14
N LEU A 36 -4.93 15.47 -1.15
CA LEU A 36 -4.28 14.25 -0.68
C LEU A 36 -4.43 13.14 -1.71
N ARG A 37 -3.28 12.59 -2.10
CA ARG A 37 -3.16 11.53 -3.10
C ARG A 37 -2.51 10.31 -2.46
N VAL A 38 -2.91 9.13 -2.93
CA VAL A 38 -2.42 7.84 -2.45
C VAL A 38 -1.61 7.18 -3.54
N ILE A 39 -0.37 6.83 -3.24
CA ILE A 39 0.50 6.03 -4.09
C ILE A 39 0.18 4.55 -3.83
N ARG A 40 -0.38 3.86 -4.84
CA ARG A 40 -0.67 2.44 -4.74
C ARG A 40 0.59 1.60 -4.93
N ARG A 41 0.53 0.32 -4.52
CA ARG A 41 1.62 -0.65 -4.65
C ARG A 41 2.16 -0.84 -6.06
N ASN A 42 1.38 -0.50 -7.08
CA ASN A 42 1.76 -0.58 -8.49
C ASN A 42 2.28 0.77 -9.04
N GLY A 43 2.67 1.71 -8.17
CA GLY A 43 3.14 3.05 -8.53
C GLY A 43 2.03 4.04 -8.94
N LYS A 44 0.81 3.56 -9.23
CA LYS A 44 -0.28 4.43 -9.68
C LYS A 44 -0.80 5.33 -8.56
N VAL A 45 -0.82 6.63 -8.82
CA VAL A 45 -1.36 7.63 -7.90
C VAL A 45 -2.87 7.80 -8.08
N THR A 46 -3.62 7.77 -6.99
CA THR A 46 -5.09 7.97 -6.96
C THR A 46 -5.48 8.99 -5.91
N ALA A 47 -6.67 9.60 -6.02
CA ALA A 47 -7.20 10.44 -4.95
C ALA A 47 -7.38 9.63 -3.65
N PHE A 48 -7.14 10.27 -2.50
CA PHE A 48 -7.49 9.71 -1.20
C PHE A 48 -9.01 9.54 -1.08
N ASP A 49 -9.41 8.44 -0.46
CA ASP A 49 -10.81 8.05 -0.31
C ASP A 49 -10.95 7.27 1.01
N ALA A 50 -11.59 7.91 1.98
CA ALA A 50 -11.79 7.35 3.32
C ALA A 50 -12.73 6.13 3.31
N ASP A 51 -13.63 6.00 2.33
CA ASP A 51 -14.55 4.86 2.24
C ASP A 51 -13.79 3.55 2.00
N LYS A 52 -12.63 3.61 1.33
CA LYS A 52 -11.77 2.43 1.16
C LYS A 52 -11.21 1.92 2.48
N ILE A 53 -10.93 2.82 3.43
CA ILE A 53 -10.49 2.44 4.77
C ILE A 53 -11.66 1.79 5.51
N THR A 54 -12.84 2.42 5.50
CA THR A 54 -14.07 1.87 6.11
C THR A 54 -14.37 0.46 5.61
N VAL A 55 -14.33 0.22 4.30
CA VAL A 55 -14.56 -1.09 3.70
C VAL A 55 -13.49 -2.11 4.11
N ALA A 56 -12.21 -1.72 4.12
CA ALA A 56 -11.12 -2.61 4.50
C ALA A 56 -11.21 -3.03 5.97
N VAL A 57 -11.46 -2.08 6.88
CA VAL A 57 -11.61 -2.34 8.32
C VAL A 57 -12.86 -3.20 8.57
N THR A 58 -13.98 -2.91 7.91
CA THR A 58 -15.20 -3.74 8.02
C THR A 58 -14.93 -5.18 7.61
N LYS A 59 -14.21 -5.41 6.51
CA LYS A 59 -13.82 -6.76 6.08
C LYS A 59 -12.96 -7.48 7.12
N ALA A 60 -12.08 -6.75 7.81
CA ALA A 60 -11.28 -7.30 8.90
C ALA A 60 -12.18 -7.78 10.05
N PHE A 61 -13.15 -6.98 10.48
CA PHE A 61 -14.11 -7.39 11.51
C PHE A 61 -14.94 -8.60 11.08
N LEU A 62 -15.44 -8.61 9.83
CA LEU A 62 -16.22 -9.73 9.30
C LEU A 62 -15.42 -11.05 9.24
N ALA A 63 -14.12 -10.97 8.97
CA ALA A 63 -13.26 -12.16 8.95
C ALA A 63 -13.09 -12.79 10.34
N VAL A 64 -13.13 -11.97 11.41
CA VAL A 64 -12.86 -12.41 12.79
C VAL A 64 -14.13 -12.74 13.57
N GLU A 65 -15.19 -11.95 13.40
CA GLU A 65 -16.46 -12.06 14.11
C GLU A 65 -17.57 -12.71 13.27
N GLY A 66 -17.34 -12.93 11.98
CA GLY A 66 -18.30 -13.53 11.05
C GLY A 66 -19.42 -12.59 10.61
N GLY A 67 -20.42 -13.13 9.92
CA GLY A 67 -21.51 -12.36 9.32
C GLY A 67 -22.37 -11.57 10.32
N SER A 68 -22.35 -11.93 11.60
CA SER A 68 -23.08 -11.19 12.65
C SER A 68 -22.52 -9.78 12.87
N ALA A 69 -21.24 -9.54 12.54
CA ALA A 69 -20.64 -8.22 12.63
C ALA A 69 -21.18 -7.24 11.57
N ALA A 70 -21.71 -7.75 10.45
CA ALA A 70 -22.24 -6.90 9.37
C ALA A 70 -23.43 -6.03 9.81
N ALA A 71 -24.25 -6.53 10.72
CA ALA A 71 -25.43 -5.84 11.26
C ALA A 71 -25.17 -5.20 12.63
N SER A 72 -23.97 -5.33 13.19
CA SER A 72 -23.66 -4.86 14.54
C SER A 72 -23.41 -3.37 14.57
N ALA A 73 -24.29 -2.61 15.24
CA ALA A 73 -24.11 -1.16 15.44
C ALA A 73 -22.77 -0.82 16.10
N ARG A 74 -22.32 -1.64 17.06
CA ARG A 74 -21.00 -1.50 17.70
C ARG A 74 -19.87 -1.53 16.66
N VAL A 75 -19.90 -2.50 15.75
CA VAL A 75 -18.85 -2.66 14.74
C VAL A 75 -18.83 -1.46 13.81
N HIS A 76 -20.00 -0.99 13.36
CA HIS A 76 -20.10 0.23 12.55
C HIS A 76 -19.53 1.47 13.25
N ASP A 77 -19.79 1.64 14.55
CA ASP A 77 -19.26 2.76 15.33
C ASP A 77 -17.73 2.65 15.51
N VAL A 78 -17.21 1.46 15.77
CA VAL A 78 -15.77 1.21 15.90
C VAL A 78 -15.06 1.45 14.57
N VAL A 79 -15.60 0.93 13.46
CA VAL A 79 -15.06 1.15 12.11
C VAL A 79 -15.04 2.64 11.78
N ARG A 80 -16.14 3.37 12.02
CA ARG A 80 -16.22 4.81 11.79
C ARG A 80 -15.15 5.56 12.58
N ASN A 81 -14.98 5.22 13.86
CA ASN A 81 -13.98 5.85 14.72
C ASN A 81 -12.54 5.56 14.23
N ILE A 82 -12.25 4.32 13.80
CA ILE A 82 -10.95 3.96 13.23
C ILE A 82 -10.69 4.74 11.93
N THR A 83 -11.65 4.76 11.00
CA THR A 83 -11.53 5.53 9.75
C THR A 83 -11.25 7.00 10.03
N GLN A 84 -11.95 7.61 11.00
CA GLN A 84 -11.73 9.00 11.36
C GLN A 84 -10.33 9.22 11.92
N GLN A 85 -9.87 8.38 12.86
CA GLN A 85 -8.53 8.50 13.45
C GLN A 85 -7.41 8.40 12.41
N VAL A 86 -7.54 7.46 11.47
CA VAL A 86 -6.57 7.30 10.37
C VAL A 86 -6.59 8.54 9.49
N THR A 87 -7.77 8.99 9.09
CA THR A 87 -7.94 10.18 8.25
C THR A 87 -7.35 11.43 8.91
N ASP A 88 -7.65 11.68 10.18
CA ASP A 88 -7.11 12.80 10.95
C ASP A 88 -5.58 12.70 11.12
N ALA A 89 -5.03 11.50 11.26
CA ALA A 89 -3.58 11.30 11.32
C ALA A 89 -2.90 11.65 9.99
N LEU A 90 -3.51 11.25 8.86
CA LEU A 90 -2.99 11.52 7.53
C LEU A 90 -3.05 13.01 7.18
N VAL A 91 -4.18 13.68 7.47
CA VAL A 91 -4.35 15.12 7.24
C VAL A 91 -3.41 15.94 8.12
N ARG A 92 -3.28 15.60 9.42
CA ARG A 92 -2.36 16.33 10.31
C ARG A 92 -0.90 16.25 9.88
N ARG A 93 -0.49 15.14 9.26
CA ARG A 93 0.87 14.99 8.71
C ARG A 93 1.06 15.70 7.37
N ASN A 94 -0.03 16.00 6.65
CA ASN A 94 -0.02 16.59 5.32
C ASN A 94 -1.02 17.76 5.23
N PRO A 95 -0.84 18.84 6.02
CA PRO A 95 -1.81 19.93 6.13
C PRO A 95 -2.03 20.70 4.83
N ASP A 96 -1.02 20.75 3.95
CA ASP A 96 -1.08 21.40 2.64
C ASP A 96 -1.46 20.43 1.50
N GLY A 97 -1.90 19.21 1.83
CA GLY A 97 -2.04 18.10 0.89
C GLY A 97 -0.72 17.36 0.67
N GLY A 98 -0.67 16.49 -0.35
CA GLY A 98 0.53 15.72 -0.67
C GLY A 98 0.24 14.26 -1.03
N THR A 99 1.30 13.47 -1.16
CA THR A 99 1.22 12.05 -1.52
C THR A 99 1.55 11.18 -0.32
N VAL A 100 0.71 10.18 -0.05
CA VAL A 100 0.88 9.20 1.03
C VAL A 100 1.03 7.81 0.41
N HIS A 101 1.94 7.00 0.93
CA HIS A 101 2.08 5.62 0.46
C HIS A 101 0.97 4.74 1.04
N ILE A 102 0.44 3.80 0.25
CA ILE A 102 -0.63 2.90 0.72
C ILE A 102 -0.22 2.02 1.91
N GLU A 103 1.09 1.82 2.12
CA GLU A 103 1.61 1.15 3.31
C GLU A 103 1.49 2.04 4.56
N ASP A 104 1.73 3.34 4.46
CA ASP A 104 1.55 4.26 5.59
C ASP A 104 0.10 4.27 6.09
N ILE A 105 -0.85 4.20 5.16
CA ILE A 105 -2.28 4.11 5.50
C ILE A 105 -2.57 2.81 6.24
N GLN A 106 -1.97 1.69 5.82
CA GLN A 106 -2.13 0.40 6.49
C GLN A 106 -1.54 0.42 7.89
N ASP A 107 -0.34 0.98 8.07
CA ASP A 107 0.29 1.10 9.37
C ASP A 107 -0.55 1.98 10.32
N GLN A 108 -1.18 3.05 9.81
CA GLN A 108 -2.14 3.84 10.60
C GLN A 108 -3.40 3.04 10.98
N VAL A 109 -3.93 2.21 10.07
CA VAL A 109 -5.08 1.33 10.37
C VAL A 109 -4.73 0.33 11.44
N GLU A 110 -3.56 -0.31 11.36
CA GLU A 110 -3.06 -1.26 12.36
C GLU A 110 -2.92 -0.58 13.73
N LEU A 111 -2.30 0.60 13.77
CA LEU A 111 -2.14 1.38 15.00
C LEU A 111 -3.50 1.77 15.61
N ALA A 112 -4.46 2.18 14.78
CA ALA A 112 -5.81 2.55 15.24
C ALA A 112 -6.57 1.34 15.80
N LEU A 113 -6.48 0.16 15.15
CA LEU A 113 -7.05 -1.10 15.65
C LEU A 113 -6.44 -1.50 17.00
N MET A 114 -5.11 -1.38 17.15
CA MET A 114 -4.43 -1.66 18.42
C MET A 114 -4.87 -0.71 19.53
N ARG A 115 -5.01 0.59 19.24
CA ARG A 115 -5.46 1.61 20.21
C ARG A 115 -6.93 1.43 20.62
N ALA A 116 -7.76 0.94 19.70
CA ALA A 116 -9.16 0.60 19.98
C ALA A 116 -9.31 -0.66 20.86
N GLY A 117 -8.22 -1.38 21.14
CA GLY A 117 -8.24 -2.63 21.91
C GLY A 117 -8.67 -3.85 21.09
N GLU A 118 -8.84 -3.69 19.77
CA GLU A 118 -9.32 -4.73 18.86
C GLU A 118 -8.16 -5.63 18.41
N HIS A 119 -7.43 -6.18 19.38
CA HIS A 119 -6.16 -6.88 19.17
C HIS A 119 -6.28 -8.14 18.32
N LYS A 120 -7.43 -8.82 18.36
CA LYS A 120 -7.69 -10.01 17.53
C LYS A 120 -7.82 -9.60 16.06
N VAL A 121 -8.60 -8.55 15.79
CA VAL A 121 -8.79 -7.99 14.44
C VAL A 121 -7.48 -7.41 13.90
N ALA A 122 -6.72 -6.68 14.72
CA ALA A 122 -5.41 -6.14 14.33
C ALA A 122 -4.44 -7.25 13.88
N ARG A 123 -4.36 -8.34 14.64
CA ARG A 123 -3.47 -9.48 14.30
C ARG A 123 -3.87 -10.16 13.01
N ASP A 124 -5.16 -10.45 12.85
CA ASP A 124 -5.65 -11.13 11.65
C ASP A 124 -5.52 -10.21 10.41
N TYR A 125 -5.64 -8.89 10.60
CA TYR A 125 -5.37 -7.89 9.56
C TYR A 125 -3.91 -7.91 9.10
N VAL A 126 -2.94 -7.92 10.03
CA VAL A 126 -1.49 -8.01 9.72
C VAL A 126 -1.19 -9.31 8.98
N LEU A 127 -1.67 -10.45 9.47
CA LEU A 127 -1.46 -11.75 8.82
C LEU A 127 -2.05 -11.77 7.40
N TYR A 128 -3.23 -11.19 7.21
CA TYR A 128 -3.84 -11.07 5.88
C TYR A 128 -3.02 -10.16 4.95
N ARG A 129 -2.50 -9.02 5.44
CA ARG A 129 -1.64 -8.12 4.68
C ARG A 129 -0.36 -8.83 4.22
N GLU A 130 0.29 -9.56 5.12
CA GLU A 130 1.52 -10.32 4.84
C GLU A 130 1.27 -11.43 3.81
N ALA A 131 0.22 -12.23 4.00
CA ALA A 131 -0.15 -13.27 3.04
C ALA A 131 -0.38 -12.70 1.64
N ARG A 132 -1.09 -11.56 1.55
CA ARG A 132 -1.29 -10.86 0.27
C ARG A 132 -0.01 -10.27 -0.29
N ALA A 133 0.94 -9.86 0.54
CA ALA A 133 2.25 -9.38 0.09
C ALA A 133 3.07 -10.51 -0.53
N GLN A 134 3.10 -11.69 0.12
CA GLN A 134 3.75 -12.88 -0.40
C GLN A 134 3.11 -13.36 -1.71
N GLU A 135 1.77 -13.38 -1.80
CA GLU A 135 1.07 -13.74 -3.05
C GLU A 135 1.45 -12.80 -4.20
N ARG A 136 1.57 -11.50 -3.95
CA ARG A 136 1.99 -10.53 -4.99
C ARG A 136 3.45 -10.71 -5.39
N GLU A 137 4.32 -10.95 -4.42
CA GLU A 137 5.73 -11.21 -4.71
C GLU A 137 5.90 -12.48 -5.55
N GLN A 138 5.14 -13.52 -5.21
CA GLN A 138 5.12 -14.77 -5.96
C GLN A 138 4.55 -14.58 -7.37
N ALA A 139 3.42 -13.88 -7.51
CA ALA A 139 2.84 -13.56 -8.81
C ALA A 139 3.82 -12.77 -9.70
N ARG A 140 4.56 -11.82 -9.13
CA ARG A 140 5.57 -11.02 -9.85
C ARG A 140 6.79 -11.84 -10.25
N LYS A 141 7.19 -12.83 -9.45
CA LYS A 141 8.26 -13.80 -9.81
C LYS A 141 7.82 -14.73 -10.94
N GLU A 142 6.54 -15.08 -11.01
CA GLU A 142 5.98 -15.98 -12.02
C GLU A 142 5.67 -15.29 -13.36
N THR A 143 5.29 -14.01 -13.35
CA THR A 143 5.03 -13.26 -14.59
C THR A 143 6.29 -12.76 -15.30
N GLY A 144 7.47 -12.89 -14.69
CA GLY A 144 8.72 -12.42 -15.28
C GLY A 144 8.66 -10.93 -15.64
N GLU A 145 7.86 -10.14 -14.91
CA GLU A 145 7.81 -8.69 -15.08
C GLU A 145 9.19 -8.14 -14.72
N GLU A 146 9.98 -7.91 -15.77
CA GLU A 146 11.26 -7.22 -15.72
C GLU A 146 11.11 -5.93 -14.88
N GLU A 147 12.15 -5.67 -14.10
CA GLU A 147 12.37 -4.55 -13.18
C GLU A 147 11.49 -3.33 -13.49
N HIS A 148 10.75 -2.85 -12.48
CA HIS A 148 9.79 -1.75 -12.58
C HIS A 148 10.32 -0.64 -13.50
N LEU A 149 9.75 -0.55 -14.70
CA LEU A 149 10.00 0.55 -15.65
C LEU A 149 9.30 1.79 -15.10
N VAL A 150 9.93 2.43 -14.11
CA VAL A 150 9.54 3.78 -13.65
C VAL A 150 9.71 4.71 -14.86
N ASN A 151 8.68 5.44 -15.27
CA ASN A 151 8.90 6.51 -16.25
C ASN A 151 9.30 7.80 -15.53
N ILE A 152 10.18 8.57 -16.14
CA ILE A 152 10.59 9.89 -15.68
C ILE A 152 9.97 10.97 -16.56
N THR A 153 9.54 12.06 -15.95
CA THR A 153 9.10 13.28 -16.64
C THR A 153 10.31 14.16 -16.89
N LEU A 154 10.66 14.34 -18.16
CA LEU A 154 11.73 15.23 -18.59
C LEU A 154 11.31 16.70 -18.48
N ALA A 155 12.29 17.61 -18.56
CA ALA A 155 12.04 19.06 -18.48
C ALA A 155 11.11 19.59 -19.61
N ASP A 156 11.01 18.86 -20.72
CA ASP A 156 10.10 19.14 -21.84
C ASP A 156 8.68 18.59 -21.63
N GLY A 157 8.42 17.93 -20.50
CA GLY A 157 7.15 17.31 -20.15
C GLY A 157 6.91 15.93 -20.78
N THR A 158 7.88 15.39 -21.53
CA THR A 158 7.78 14.03 -22.09
C THR A 158 8.07 12.97 -21.03
N LEU A 159 7.42 11.81 -21.17
CA LEU A 159 7.64 10.65 -20.31
C LEU A 159 8.60 9.68 -21.01
N GLN A 160 9.68 9.32 -20.34
CA GLN A 160 10.64 8.34 -20.84
C GLN A 160 10.90 7.27 -19.76
N PRO A 161 11.05 5.98 -20.10
CA PRO A 161 11.43 4.96 -19.14
C PRO A 161 12.78 5.27 -18.49
N LEU A 162 12.86 5.07 -17.18
CA LEU A 162 14.06 5.22 -16.37
C LEU A 162 15.14 4.28 -16.88
N ASN A 163 16.32 4.85 -17.15
CA ASN A 163 17.46 4.07 -17.55
C ASN A 163 18.19 3.51 -16.31
N ILE A 164 17.74 2.34 -15.86
CA ILE A 164 18.32 1.65 -14.69
C ILE A 164 19.81 1.36 -14.91
N GLN A 165 20.21 1.01 -16.13
CA GLN A 165 21.62 0.76 -16.44
C GLN A 165 22.49 2.01 -16.20
N ARG A 166 21.98 3.20 -16.54
CA ARG A 166 22.68 4.46 -16.29
C ARG A 166 22.73 4.80 -14.80
N LEU A 167 21.64 4.59 -14.05
CA LEU A 167 21.66 4.75 -12.59
C LEU A 167 22.70 3.82 -11.96
N ARG A 168 22.71 2.56 -12.38
CA ARG A 168 23.65 1.56 -11.89
C ARG A 168 25.09 2.00 -12.09
N THR A 169 25.44 2.46 -13.29
CA THR A 169 26.80 2.98 -13.57
C THR A 169 27.15 4.16 -12.67
N LEU A 170 26.22 5.11 -12.45
CA LEU A 170 26.47 6.26 -11.56
C LEU A 170 26.72 5.83 -10.11
N VAL A 171 25.93 4.90 -9.58
CA VAL A 171 26.09 4.44 -8.20
C VAL A 171 27.35 3.58 -8.05
N GLU A 172 27.67 2.74 -9.03
CA GLU A 172 28.92 1.96 -9.07
C GLU A 172 30.15 2.87 -9.12
N GLU A 173 30.10 3.96 -9.90
CA GLU A 173 31.16 4.97 -9.94
C GLU A 173 31.29 5.73 -8.61
N ALA A 174 30.17 6.06 -7.95
CA ALA A 174 30.18 6.74 -6.66
C ALA A 174 30.72 5.86 -5.52
N CYS A 175 30.41 4.56 -5.54
CA CYS A 175 30.93 3.60 -4.56
C CYS A 175 32.37 3.14 -4.86
N ASN A 176 32.96 3.57 -5.98
CA ASN A 176 34.29 3.10 -6.38
C ASN A 176 35.36 3.62 -5.42
N GLY A 177 36.07 2.69 -4.77
CA GLY A 177 37.12 3.01 -3.80
C GLY A 177 36.61 3.27 -2.38
N LEU A 178 35.31 3.06 -2.11
CA LEU A 178 34.74 3.04 -0.78
C LEU A 178 34.66 1.58 -0.28
N GLU A 179 35.20 1.33 0.91
CA GLU A 179 35.14 0.00 1.53
C GLU A 179 33.75 -0.22 2.15
N GLU A 180 33.28 -1.47 2.15
CA GLU A 180 32.01 -1.88 2.78
C GLU A 180 30.71 -1.21 2.25
N THR A 181 30.78 -0.48 1.13
CA THR A 181 29.60 0.03 0.42
C THR A 181 29.15 -0.92 -0.70
N ASP A 182 27.85 -1.22 -0.77
CA ASP A 182 27.26 -2.03 -1.85
C ASP A 182 26.32 -1.17 -2.72
N PRO A 183 26.70 -0.89 -3.99
CA PRO A 183 25.86 -0.16 -4.94
C PRO A 183 24.44 -0.71 -5.08
N ARG A 184 24.28 -2.03 -4.92
CA ARG A 184 23.01 -2.71 -5.12
C ARG A 184 21.99 -2.35 -4.05
N VAL A 185 22.44 -2.09 -2.82
CA VAL A 185 21.57 -1.72 -1.70
C VAL A 185 21.00 -0.32 -1.92
N ILE A 186 21.84 0.63 -2.35
CA ILE A 186 21.39 1.99 -2.70
C ILE A 186 20.40 1.94 -3.86
N LEU A 187 20.70 1.13 -4.90
CA LEU A 187 19.83 1.01 -6.08
C LEU A 187 18.48 0.40 -5.74
N ASP A 188 18.44 -0.66 -4.92
CA ASP A 188 17.17 -1.30 -4.54
C ASP A 188 16.29 -0.36 -3.69
N ASP A 189 16.88 0.34 -2.72
CA ASP A 189 16.17 1.31 -1.89
C ASP A 189 15.69 2.51 -2.73
N SER A 190 16.54 3.02 -3.64
CA SER A 190 16.17 4.09 -4.57
C SER A 190 15.02 3.66 -5.49
N CYS A 191 15.09 2.46 -6.07
CA CYS A 191 14.03 1.93 -6.93
C CYS A 191 12.71 1.70 -6.18
N ARG A 192 12.75 1.38 -4.88
CA ARG A 192 11.54 1.35 -4.04
C ARG A 192 10.96 2.73 -3.78
N ASN A 193 11.80 3.75 -3.70
CA ASN A 193 11.41 5.12 -3.39
C ASN A 193 11.00 5.93 -4.64
N LEU A 194 11.42 5.51 -5.84
CA LEU A 194 11.07 6.13 -7.12
C LEU A 194 9.66 5.72 -7.58
N PHE A 195 8.91 6.68 -8.14
CA PHE A 195 7.55 6.46 -8.63
C PHE A 195 7.39 6.86 -10.10
N ASP A 196 6.39 6.30 -10.76
CA ASP A 196 6.10 6.54 -12.17
C ASP A 196 5.66 8.00 -12.43
N GLY A 197 6.39 8.68 -13.30
CA GLY A 197 6.23 10.11 -13.60
C GLY A 197 7.09 11.05 -12.76
N VAL A 198 8.03 10.55 -11.95
CA VAL A 198 8.99 11.39 -11.19
C VAL A 198 9.76 12.31 -12.12
N LYS A 199 10.00 13.56 -11.73
CA LYS A 199 10.82 14.47 -12.54
C LYS A 199 12.27 14.01 -12.53
N GLU A 200 12.98 14.20 -13.64
CA GLU A 200 14.40 13.84 -13.74
C GLU A 200 15.24 14.42 -12.57
N ASP A 201 14.99 15.68 -12.19
CA ASP A 201 15.70 16.35 -11.09
C ASP A 201 15.47 15.65 -9.73
N ASP A 202 14.26 15.13 -9.49
CA ASP A 202 13.87 14.47 -8.24
C ASP A 202 14.45 13.05 -8.12
N VAL A 203 14.83 12.43 -9.24
CA VAL A 203 15.50 11.11 -9.26
C VAL A 203 16.83 11.19 -8.53
N SER A 204 17.61 12.25 -8.82
CA SER A 204 18.91 12.47 -8.19
C SER A 204 18.79 12.68 -6.67
N GLN A 205 17.76 13.41 -6.23
CA GLN A 205 17.50 13.60 -4.81
C GLN A 205 17.13 12.29 -4.11
N THR A 206 16.32 11.46 -4.77
CA THR A 206 15.90 10.16 -4.23
C THR A 206 17.08 9.23 -3.99
N LEU A 207 18.05 9.20 -4.92
CA LEU A 207 19.31 8.47 -4.76
C LEU A 207 20.11 8.95 -3.55
N VAL A 208 20.26 10.26 -3.38
CA VAL A 208 20.99 10.85 -2.24
C VAL A 208 20.29 10.56 -0.91
N MET A 209 18.96 10.63 -0.88
CA MET A 209 18.18 10.30 0.33
C MET A 209 18.33 8.83 0.71
N SER A 210 18.33 7.93 -0.28
CA SER A 210 18.51 6.49 -0.07
C SER A 210 19.94 6.13 0.36
N ALA A 211 20.96 6.86 -0.10
CA ALA A 211 22.33 6.69 0.43
C ALA A 211 22.44 7.21 1.87
N ARG A 212 21.79 8.33 2.20
CA ARG A 212 21.85 8.93 3.53
C ARG A 212 21.28 8.06 4.65
N THR A 213 20.22 7.29 4.38
CA THR A 213 19.64 6.36 5.36
C THR A 213 20.62 5.24 5.73
N LEU A 214 21.57 4.92 4.85
CA LEU A 214 22.58 3.89 5.07
C LEU A 214 23.80 4.37 5.87
N ILE A 215 23.98 5.69 6.05
CA ILE A 215 25.11 6.26 6.82
C ILE A 215 25.11 5.78 8.28
N GLU A 216 23.93 5.54 8.87
CA GLU A 216 23.82 5.00 10.23
C GLU A 216 24.34 3.56 10.33
N SER A 217 24.28 2.81 9.23
CA SER A 217 24.78 1.44 9.15
C SER A 217 26.27 1.38 8.77
N GLU A 218 26.70 2.25 7.86
CA GLU A 218 28.07 2.30 7.36
C GLU A 218 28.45 3.76 7.01
N PRO A 219 29.39 4.39 7.75
CA PRO A 219 29.78 5.78 7.53
C PRO A 219 30.28 6.11 6.12
N ASN A 220 30.81 5.13 5.39
CA ASN A 220 31.33 5.34 4.03
C ASN A 220 30.25 5.78 3.03
N TYR A 221 28.95 5.54 3.28
CA TYR A 221 27.85 6.06 2.45
C TYR A 221 27.68 7.60 2.51
N SER A 222 28.50 8.31 3.29
CA SER A 222 28.47 9.77 3.38
C SER A 222 29.26 10.50 2.28
N TYR A 223 30.13 9.78 1.55
CA TYR A 223 30.99 10.29 0.46
C TYR A 223 30.31 10.16 -0.90
#